data_AF-A0A5D6Y848-F1
#
_entry.id   AF-A0A5D6Y848-F1
#
_cell.length_a   1.000
_cell.length_b   1.000
_cell.length_c   1.000
_cell.angle_alpha   90.00
_cell.angle_beta   90.00
_cell.angle_gamma   90.00
#
_symmetry.space_group_name_H-M   'P 1'
#
loop_
_entity.id
_entity.type
_entity.pdbx_description
1 polymer ?
#
loop_
_entity_poly.entity_id
_entity_poly.type
_entity_poly.pdbx_seq_one_letter_code
_entity_poly.pdbx_strand_id
1 'polypeptide(L)'
;MKDGVMIINTSRGGLIDTPELVTALKSKKVGAVGLDVFEGEGDYFYEDRSGAIIADDALARIFTFPNVIITGHQAYFTAEALDNIAHTTMENIQAYVSKSAFKNEVNSNNNNNQASARSSKHPAMNNNTTDAATMKIAFFSAHAYDIESMKAIAKQDGIAADHELLFFPNRLSAHTAQLAAGCEGVVIFVNDTADEAALRKLHANGTRALFLRCAGFDMVDLAVAKELDIPVLRVPAYS
;
A
#
# COMPACT_ATOMS: atom_id res chain seq x y z
N MET A 1 -24.89 6.06 -23.55
CA MET A 1 -24.70 7.36 -22.84
C MET A 1 -25.23 8.51 -23.69
N LYS A 2 -25.39 9.71 -23.13
CA LYS A 2 -25.67 10.94 -23.92
C LYS A 2 -24.44 11.27 -24.80
N ASP A 3 -24.65 12.02 -25.87
CA ASP A 3 -23.54 12.52 -26.69
C ASP A 3 -22.79 13.64 -25.95
N GLY A 4 -21.45 13.66 -26.07
CA GLY A 4 -20.60 14.62 -25.37
C GLY A 4 -20.50 14.42 -23.86
N VAL A 5 -20.79 13.22 -23.34
CA VAL A 5 -20.76 12.95 -21.89
C VAL A 5 -19.33 13.08 -21.32
N MET A 6 -19.21 13.55 -20.08
CA MET A 6 -17.96 13.53 -19.32
C MET A 6 -17.88 12.30 -18.44
N ILE A 7 -16.73 11.62 -18.43
CA ILE A 7 -16.44 10.46 -17.59
C ILE A 7 -15.36 10.83 -16.58
N ILE A 8 -15.56 10.50 -15.30
CA ILE A 8 -14.53 10.61 -14.26
C ILE A 8 -14.36 9.22 -13.64
N ASN A 9 -13.15 8.69 -13.58
CA ASN A 9 -12.84 7.44 -12.89
C ASN A 9 -11.67 7.63 -11.93
N THR A 10 -11.98 7.53 -10.64
CA THR A 10 -11.02 7.55 -9.52
C THR A 10 -11.17 6.30 -8.65
N SER A 11 -11.66 5.20 -9.24
CA SER A 11 -12.03 3.98 -8.51
C SER A 11 -11.13 2.80 -8.88
N ARG A 12 -11.42 2.08 -9.96
CA ARG A 12 -10.60 0.97 -10.47
C ARG A 12 -10.41 1.09 -11.97
N GLY A 13 -9.20 0.77 -12.44
CA GLY A 13 -8.83 0.83 -13.86
C GLY A 13 -9.68 -0.07 -14.75
N GLY A 14 -9.84 -1.34 -14.36
CA GLY A 14 -10.60 -2.35 -15.12
C GLY A 14 -12.11 -2.12 -15.23
N LEU A 15 -12.64 -0.96 -14.82
CA LEU A 15 -14.03 -0.57 -15.06
C LEU A 15 -14.24 0.05 -16.44
N ILE A 16 -13.17 0.50 -17.10
CA ILE A 16 -13.21 1.13 -18.41
C ILE A 16 -12.36 0.33 -19.39
N ASP A 17 -13.01 -0.17 -20.43
CA ASP A 17 -12.33 -0.68 -21.61
C ASP A 17 -11.66 0.49 -22.35
N THR A 18 -10.33 0.50 -22.31
CA THR A 18 -9.48 1.59 -22.82
C THR A 18 -9.56 1.70 -24.35
N PRO A 19 -9.48 0.61 -25.13
CA PRO A 19 -9.76 0.63 -26.58
C PRO A 19 -11.12 1.23 -26.96
N GLU A 20 -12.19 0.85 -26.27
CA GLU A 20 -13.53 1.39 -26.53
C GLU A 20 -13.64 2.87 -26.13
N LEU A 21 -12.96 3.29 -25.05
CA LEU A 21 -12.88 4.69 -24.66
C LEU A 21 -12.23 5.55 -25.77
N VAL A 22 -11.14 5.08 -26.38
CA VAL A 22 -10.49 5.76 -27.51
C VAL A 22 -11.47 5.91 -28.69
N THR A 23 -12.25 4.87 -29.00
CA THR A 23 -13.28 4.92 -30.04
C THR A 23 -14.39 5.92 -29.71
N ALA A 24 -14.85 5.94 -28.46
CA ALA A 24 -15.88 6.86 -27.98
C ALA A 24 -15.42 8.33 -27.96
N LEU A 25 -14.14 8.60 -27.66
CA LEU A 25 -13.52 9.92 -27.75
C LEU A 25 -13.43 10.41 -29.21
N LYS A 26 -12.94 9.56 -30.12
CA LYS A 26 -12.83 9.89 -31.55
C LYS A 26 -14.19 10.21 -32.19
N SER A 27 -15.23 9.47 -31.80
CA SER A 27 -16.60 9.69 -32.28
C SER A 27 -17.33 10.85 -31.58
N LYS A 28 -16.70 11.50 -30.59
CA LYS A 28 -17.30 12.53 -29.72
C LYS A 28 -18.51 12.04 -28.90
N LYS A 29 -18.68 10.72 -28.80
CA LYS A 29 -19.67 10.14 -27.88
C LYS A 29 -19.35 10.51 -26.45
N VAL A 30 -18.06 10.40 -26.10
CA VAL A 30 -17.48 10.93 -24.87
C VAL A 30 -16.81 12.27 -25.19
N GLY A 31 -17.24 13.32 -24.50
CA GLY A 31 -16.78 14.68 -24.70
C GLY A 31 -15.54 15.04 -23.89
N ALA A 32 -15.36 14.44 -22.71
CA ALA A 32 -14.19 14.62 -21.86
C ALA A 32 -14.00 13.44 -20.89
N VAL A 33 -12.76 13.21 -20.46
CA VAL A 33 -12.43 12.16 -19.49
C VAL A 33 -11.42 12.66 -18.46
N GLY A 34 -11.66 12.36 -17.18
CA GLY A 34 -10.64 12.40 -16.13
C GLY A 34 -10.40 10.99 -15.59
N LEU A 35 -9.17 10.49 -15.69
CA LEU A 35 -8.77 9.18 -15.18
C LEU A 35 -7.69 9.37 -14.12
N ASP A 36 -7.97 8.95 -12.89
CA ASP A 36 -6.90 8.77 -11.89
C ASP A 36 -6.41 7.31 -11.87
N VAL A 37 -7.14 6.41 -12.52
CA VAL A 37 -6.84 4.98 -12.62
C VAL A 37 -7.08 4.48 -14.03
N PHE A 38 -6.32 3.46 -14.47
CA PHE A 38 -6.54 2.76 -15.73
C PHE A 38 -6.08 1.29 -15.67
N GLU A 39 -6.49 0.49 -16.64
CA GLU A 39 -6.14 -0.93 -16.69
C GLU A 39 -4.65 -1.14 -17.01
N GLY A 40 -3.94 -1.93 -16.20
CA GLY A 40 -2.49 -2.12 -16.36
C GLY A 40 -1.63 -0.97 -15.83
N GLU A 41 -2.20 -0.08 -14.99
CA GLU A 41 -1.47 1.05 -14.42
C GLU A 41 -0.23 0.69 -13.61
N GLY A 42 -0.16 -0.53 -13.04
CA GLY A 42 0.97 -0.98 -12.24
C GLY A 42 2.32 -0.96 -12.97
N ASP A 43 2.31 -1.05 -14.30
CA ASP A 43 3.54 -1.00 -15.12
C ASP A 43 4.04 0.43 -15.38
N TYR A 44 3.20 1.45 -15.11
CA TYR A 44 3.44 2.83 -15.50
C TYR A 44 3.40 3.83 -14.34
N PHE A 45 2.59 3.57 -13.31
CA PHE A 45 2.39 4.48 -12.18
C PHE A 45 3.46 4.36 -11.10
N TYR A 46 3.64 5.47 -10.38
CA TYR A 46 4.56 5.62 -9.24
C TYR A 46 6.07 5.53 -9.59
N GLU A 47 6.43 5.68 -10.87
CA GLU A 47 7.81 5.87 -11.32
C GLU A 47 7.87 6.96 -12.38
N ASP A 48 9.01 7.63 -12.50
CA ASP A 48 9.26 8.51 -13.64
C ASP A 48 9.48 7.68 -14.91
N ARG A 49 8.47 7.70 -15.79
CA ARG A 49 8.48 7.03 -17.10
C ARG A 49 8.56 8.03 -18.26
N SER A 50 8.94 9.28 -18.01
CA SER A 50 9.01 10.33 -19.04
C SER A 50 9.95 10.01 -20.21
N GLY A 51 10.99 9.21 -19.97
CA GLY A 51 11.93 8.70 -20.99
C GLY A 51 11.64 7.28 -21.48
N ALA A 52 10.58 6.62 -21.01
CA ALA A 52 10.26 5.24 -21.34
C ALA A 52 9.22 5.16 -22.46
N ILE A 53 9.27 4.07 -23.24
CA ILE A 53 8.25 3.78 -24.25
C ILE A 53 6.99 3.32 -23.55
N ILE A 54 5.86 3.97 -23.83
CA ILE A 54 4.53 3.44 -23.49
C ILE A 54 4.19 2.40 -24.55
N ALA A 55 4.30 1.13 -24.19
CA ALA A 55 4.07 0.01 -25.11
C ALA A 55 2.58 -0.22 -25.41
N ASP A 56 1.70 0.23 -24.52
CA ASP A 56 0.25 0.16 -24.73
C ASP A 56 -0.20 1.29 -25.68
N ASP A 57 -0.55 0.90 -26.90
CA ASP A 57 -1.01 1.81 -27.96
C ASP A 57 -2.28 2.58 -27.57
N ALA A 58 -3.20 1.94 -26.83
CA ALA A 58 -4.46 2.57 -26.44
C ALA A 58 -4.19 3.63 -25.37
N LEU A 59 -3.38 3.31 -24.37
CA LEU A 59 -2.96 4.24 -23.34
C LEU A 59 -2.17 5.41 -23.94
N ALA A 60 -1.16 5.13 -24.77
CA ALA A 60 -0.37 6.14 -25.48
C ALA A 60 -1.29 7.07 -26.30
N ARG A 61 -2.32 6.51 -26.93
CA ARG A 61 -3.31 7.29 -27.68
C ARG A 61 -4.13 8.20 -26.78
N ILE A 62 -4.55 7.73 -25.60
CA ILE A 62 -5.34 8.53 -24.67
C ILE A 62 -4.60 9.82 -24.26
N PHE A 63 -3.31 9.74 -23.98
CA PHE A 63 -2.46 10.90 -23.63
C PHE A 63 -2.41 12.00 -24.71
N THR A 64 -2.78 11.69 -25.96
CA THR A 64 -2.77 12.67 -27.06
C THR A 64 -4.05 13.49 -27.17
N PHE A 65 -5.13 13.13 -26.46
CA PHE A 65 -6.39 13.84 -26.54
C PHE A 65 -6.39 15.08 -25.61
N PRO A 66 -6.70 16.28 -26.13
CA PRO A 66 -6.69 17.50 -25.32
C PRO A 66 -7.86 17.57 -24.31
N ASN A 67 -8.87 16.72 -24.48
CA ASN A 67 -10.04 16.59 -23.62
C ASN A 67 -9.93 15.41 -22.65
N VAL A 68 -8.72 14.91 -22.41
CA VAL A 68 -8.44 13.88 -21.42
C VAL A 68 -7.40 14.38 -20.41
N ILE A 69 -7.70 14.20 -19.14
CA ILE A 69 -6.76 14.41 -18.03
C ILE A 69 -6.50 13.05 -17.38
N ILE A 70 -5.22 12.73 -17.20
CA ILE A 70 -4.80 11.53 -16.48
C ILE A 70 -3.94 11.95 -15.28
N THR A 71 -4.24 11.42 -14.12
CA THR A 71 -3.42 11.52 -12.90
C THR A 71 -3.02 10.11 -12.43
N GLY A 72 -1.90 10.03 -11.72
CA GLY A 72 -1.27 8.77 -11.35
C GLY A 72 -1.74 8.21 -10.01
N HIS A 73 -2.99 7.78 -9.90
CA HIS A 73 -3.58 7.20 -8.68
C HIS A 73 -3.32 8.09 -7.44
N GLN A 74 -3.62 9.38 -7.59
CA GLN A 74 -3.35 10.47 -6.65
C GLN A 74 -4.62 11.05 -6.02
N ALA A 75 -5.82 10.51 -6.31
CA ALA A 75 -7.07 11.01 -5.72
C ALA A 75 -7.07 10.94 -4.19
N TYR A 76 -6.27 10.06 -3.60
CA TYR A 76 -6.11 9.95 -2.15
C TYR A 76 -5.12 10.98 -1.55
N PHE A 77 -4.35 11.70 -2.36
CA PHE A 77 -3.16 12.40 -1.90
C PHE A 77 -3.46 13.76 -1.25
N THR A 78 -4.13 13.72 -0.10
CA THR A 78 -4.41 14.88 0.77
C THR A 78 -3.69 14.73 2.11
N ALA A 79 -3.51 15.84 2.84
CA ALA A 79 -2.87 15.81 4.16
C ALA A 79 -3.63 14.91 5.14
N GLU A 80 -4.97 15.00 5.16
CA GLU A 80 -5.84 14.21 6.02
C GLU A 80 -5.70 12.71 5.74
N ALA A 81 -5.63 12.31 4.46
CA ALA A 81 -5.48 10.92 4.09
C ALA A 81 -4.10 10.36 4.46
N LEU A 82 -3.03 11.13 4.26
CA LEU A 82 -1.67 10.73 4.68
C LEU A 82 -1.58 10.58 6.19
N ASP A 83 -2.20 11.49 6.95
CA ASP A 83 -2.24 11.43 8.41
C ASP A 83 -3.07 10.22 8.89
N ASN A 84 -4.20 9.93 8.24
CA ASN A 84 -5.01 8.74 8.55
C ASN A 84 -4.24 7.43 8.25
N ILE A 85 -3.49 7.37 7.15
CA ILE A 85 -2.60 6.25 6.82
C ILE A 85 -1.53 6.10 7.90
N ALA A 86 -0.90 7.21 8.30
CA ALA A 86 0.11 7.22 9.36
C ALA A 86 -0.46 6.72 10.68
N HIS A 87 -1.60 7.26 11.14
CA HIS A 87 -2.28 6.81 12.35
C HIS A 87 -2.60 5.33 12.33
N THR A 88 -3.25 4.83 11.27
CA THR A 88 -3.61 3.41 11.19
C THR A 88 -2.38 2.50 11.13
N THR A 89 -1.31 2.94 10.45
CA THR A 89 -0.04 2.21 10.39
C THR A 89 0.59 2.14 11.79
N MET A 90 0.61 3.26 12.51
CA MET A 90 1.12 3.36 13.88
C MET A 90 0.28 2.54 14.86
N GLU A 91 -1.05 2.56 14.76
CA GLU A 91 -1.94 1.71 15.55
C GLU A 91 -1.66 0.22 15.32
N ASN A 92 -1.43 -0.19 14.07
CA ASN A 92 -1.09 -1.58 13.74
C ASN A 92 0.26 -1.98 14.36
N ILE A 93 1.26 -1.11 14.27
CA ILE A 93 2.57 -1.32 14.91
C ILE A 93 2.38 -1.43 16.43
N GLN A 94 1.65 -0.52 17.05
CA GLN A 94 1.39 -0.54 18.49
C GLN A 94 0.64 -1.80 18.90
N ALA A 95 -0.30 -2.28 18.10
CA ALA A 95 -1.01 -3.52 18.36
C ALA A 95 -0.06 -4.73 18.39
N TYR A 96 0.88 -4.78 17.45
CA TYR A 96 1.94 -5.77 17.43
C TYR A 96 2.85 -5.68 18.66
N VAL A 97 3.38 -4.50 18.97
CA VAL A 97 4.28 -4.25 20.12
C VAL A 97 3.63 -4.68 21.44
N SER A 98 2.38 -4.25 21.65
CA SER A 98 1.62 -4.51 22.88
C SER A 98 1.03 -5.91 22.94
N LYS A 99 1.19 -6.73 21.89
CA LYS A 99 0.56 -8.05 21.73
C LYS A 99 -0.96 -7.99 21.93
N SER A 100 -1.59 -6.92 21.46
CA SER A 100 -3.03 -6.75 21.48
C SER A 100 -3.67 -7.24 20.17
N ALA A 101 -4.99 -7.15 20.07
CA ALA A 101 -5.72 -7.72 18.94
C ALA A 101 -5.41 -7.00 17.61
N PHE A 102 -5.08 -7.76 16.57
CA PHE A 102 -4.79 -7.24 15.23
C PHE A 102 -6.09 -6.94 14.48
N LYS A 103 -6.62 -5.73 14.67
CA LYS A 103 -7.90 -5.30 14.06
C LYS A 103 -7.86 -5.35 12.52
N ASN A 104 -6.71 -5.03 11.94
CA ASN A 104 -6.55 -4.88 10.49
C ASN A 104 -5.75 -6.04 9.86
N GLU A 105 -5.72 -7.20 10.52
CA GLU A 105 -5.03 -8.39 9.99
C GLU A 105 -5.71 -8.90 8.71
N VAL A 106 -4.89 -9.21 7.71
CA VAL A 106 -5.31 -9.85 6.47
C VAL A 106 -5.15 -11.35 6.63
N ASN A 107 -6.26 -12.09 6.47
CA ASN A 107 -6.28 -13.54 6.54
C ASN A 107 -6.54 -14.13 5.16
N SER A 108 -5.85 -15.23 4.80
CA SER A 108 -5.98 -15.92 3.50
C SER A 108 -7.42 -16.38 3.17
N ASN A 109 -8.32 -16.38 4.16
CA ASN A 109 -9.74 -16.74 3.99
C ASN A 109 -10.66 -15.53 3.70
N ASN A 110 -10.14 -14.29 3.73
CA ASN A 110 -10.91 -13.06 3.52
C ASN A 110 -10.69 -12.52 2.10
N ASN A 111 -11.00 -13.31 1.07
CA ASN A 111 -11.09 -12.81 -0.32
C ASN A 111 -12.37 -11.99 -0.60
N ASN A 112 -13.13 -11.62 0.43
CA ASN A 112 -14.25 -10.69 0.30
C ASN A 112 -14.12 -9.56 1.31
N ASN A 113 -14.36 -8.36 0.80
CA ASN A 113 -14.29 -7.06 1.46
C ASN A 113 -15.37 -6.90 2.56
N GLN A 114 -15.33 -7.74 3.60
CA GLN A 114 -16.14 -7.61 4.81
C GLN A 114 -15.30 -7.92 6.03
N ALA A 115 -15.27 -6.96 6.96
CA ALA A 115 -14.69 -7.09 8.28
C ALA A 115 -15.34 -8.29 9.00
N SER A 116 -14.61 -9.39 9.13
CA SER A 116 -14.94 -10.46 10.05
C SER A 116 -13.83 -10.56 11.07
N ALA A 117 -14.08 -9.96 12.24
CA ALA A 117 -13.28 -10.17 13.44
C ALA A 117 -13.41 -11.65 13.85
N ARG A 118 -12.40 -12.45 13.54
CA ARG A 118 -12.19 -13.76 14.18
C ARG A 118 -10.83 -13.75 14.84
N SER A 119 -10.89 -13.77 16.17
CA SER A 119 -9.76 -13.94 17.09
C SER A 119 -8.91 -15.13 16.67
N SER A 120 -7.71 -14.85 16.16
CA SER A 120 -6.61 -15.81 16.24
C SER A 120 -6.25 -15.95 17.72
N LYS A 121 -6.17 -17.19 18.21
CA LYS A 121 -5.84 -17.49 19.62
C LYS A 121 -4.37 -17.16 19.87
N HIS A 122 -4.09 -15.93 20.27
CA HIS A 122 -2.83 -15.55 20.91
C HIS A 122 -3.04 -15.51 22.43
N PRO A 123 -2.06 -15.96 23.22
CA PRO A 123 -2.25 -16.24 24.64
C PRO A 123 -2.51 -14.94 25.43
N ALA A 124 -3.44 -15.02 26.37
CA ALA A 124 -3.86 -13.90 27.20
C ALA A 124 -2.76 -13.44 28.18
N MET A 125 -2.71 -12.11 28.32
CA MET A 125 -2.12 -11.26 29.36
C MET A 125 -1.34 -11.92 30.50
N ASN A 126 -0.10 -11.46 30.68
CA ASN A 126 0.48 -11.29 32.01
C ASN A 126 0.94 -9.84 32.16
N ASN A 127 0.32 -9.12 33.09
CA ASN A 127 0.67 -7.74 33.42
C ASN A 127 1.98 -7.74 34.22
N ASN A 128 3.10 -7.49 33.54
CA ASN A 128 4.31 -6.97 34.16
C ASN A 128 4.89 -5.90 33.23
N THR A 129 4.75 -4.65 33.63
CA THR A 129 5.51 -3.51 33.10
C THR A 129 6.96 -3.64 33.52
N THR A 130 7.86 -3.92 32.56
CA THR A 130 9.20 -3.31 32.39
C THR A 130 9.99 -4.03 31.28
N ASP A 131 10.63 -3.23 30.41
CA ASP A 131 11.45 -3.56 29.23
C ASP A 131 10.72 -4.06 27.96
N ALA A 132 9.96 -3.17 27.31
CA ALA A 132 9.71 -3.33 25.88
C ALA A 132 11.03 -3.09 25.14
N ALA A 133 11.66 -4.16 24.65
CA ALA A 133 12.88 -4.05 23.85
C ALA A 133 12.66 -3.10 22.65
N THR A 134 13.58 -2.17 22.43
CA THR A 134 13.56 -1.27 21.29
C THR A 134 13.54 -2.06 19.98
N MET A 135 12.45 -1.96 19.23
CA MET A 135 12.33 -2.59 17.91
C MET A 135 12.82 -1.69 16.79
N LYS A 136 13.34 -2.31 15.74
CA LYS A 136 13.64 -1.64 14.47
C LYS A 136 12.54 -1.92 13.45
N ILE A 137 12.04 -0.88 12.82
CA ILE A 137 10.96 -0.97 11.83
C ILE A 137 11.43 -0.33 10.52
N ALA A 138 11.46 -1.12 9.44
CA ALA A 138 11.88 -0.68 8.12
C ALA A 138 10.69 -0.28 7.26
N PHE A 139 10.64 0.97 6.81
CA PHE A 139 9.67 1.49 5.84
C PHE A 139 10.29 1.46 4.44
N PHE A 140 9.71 0.69 3.53
CA PHE A 140 10.07 0.69 2.11
C PHE A 140 9.16 1.60 1.31
N SER A 141 9.62 1.99 0.11
CA SER A 141 8.94 2.95 -0.76
C SER A 141 8.57 4.24 0.00
N ALA A 142 9.48 4.69 0.89
CA ALA A 142 9.26 5.85 1.74
C ALA A 142 9.64 7.14 0.99
N HIS A 143 8.64 7.98 0.71
CA HIS A 143 8.81 9.27 0.06
C HIS A 143 8.75 10.42 1.08
N ALA A 144 9.35 11.56 0.76
CA ALA A 144 9.44 12.70 1.68
C ALA A 144 8.09 13.12 2.28
N TYR A 145 7.03 13.15 1.46
CA TYR A 145 5.69 13.51 1.89
C TYR A 145 5.08 12.50 2.90
N ASP A 146 5.44 11.21 2.82
CA ASP A 146 4.95 10.23 3.79
C ASP A 146 5.78 10.25 5.07
N ILE A 147 7.08 10.49 4.95
CA ILE A 147 8.03 10.41 6.07
C ILE A 147 7.67 11.49 7.10
N GLU A 148 7.25 12.66 6.63
CA GLU A 148 6.81 13.77 7.48
C GLU A 148 5.60 13.37 8.35
N SER A 149 4.50 12.93 7.73
CA SER A 149 3.31 12.45 8.47
C SER A 149 3.64 11.26 9.37
N MET A 150 4.41 10.27 8.89
CA MET A 150 4.79 9.09 9.68
C MET A 150 5.58 9.47 10.93
N LYS A 151 6.56 10.37 10.82
CA LYS A 151 7.34 10.83 11.98
C LYS A 151 6.52 11.69 12.92
N ALA A 152 5.67 12.57 12.40
CA ALA A 152 4.81 13.42 13.21
C ALA A 152 3.85 12.58 14.07
N ILE A 153 3.16 11.64 13.45
CA ILE A 153 2.21 10.76 14.14
C ILE A 153 2.91 9.78 15.08
N ALA A 154 4.02 9.16 14.66
CA ALA A 154 4.78 8.27 15.55
C ALA A 154 5.27 8.98 16.82
N LYS A 155 5.61 10.27 16.73
CA LYS A 155 5.95 11.10 17.89
C LYS A 155 4.74 11.44 18.74
N GLN A 156 3.62 11.81 18.12
CA GLN A 156 2.37 12.14 18.82
C GLN A 156 1.84 10.95 19.61
N ASP A 157 1.88 9.75 19.03
CA ASP A 157 1.35 8.52 19.61
C ASP A 157 2.36 7.84 20.57
N GLY A 158 3.55 8.42 20.74
CA GLY A 158 4.61 7.93 21.63
C GLY A 158 5.39 6.72 21.12
N ILE A 159 5.06 6.19 19.94
CA ILE A 159 5.69 4.99 19.35
C ILE A 159 7.17 5.25 18.99
N ALA A 160 7.50 6.45 18.50
CA ALA A 160 8.88 6.81 18.14
C ALA A 160 9.82 6.99 19.34
N ALA A 161 9.29 7.08 20.57
CA ALA A 161 10.13 7.22 21.76
C ALA A 161 10.89 5.94 22.09
N ASP A 162 10.30 4.78 21.76
CA ASP A 162 10.79 3.47 22.18
C ASP A 162 11.28 2.60 21.01
N HIS A 163 11.13 3.04 19.74
CA HIS A 163 11.44 2.26 18.54
C HIS A 163 12.23 3.03 17.49
N GLU A 164 13.11 2.34 16.77
CA GLU A 164 13.92 2.90 15.69
C GLU A 164 13.19 2.73 14.34
N LEU A 165 12.79 3.85 13.72
CA LEU A 165 12.14 3.86 12.41
C LEU A 165 13.18 4.16 11.31
N LEU A 166 13.37 3.20 10.40
CA LEU A 166 14.27 3.30 9.26
C LEU A 166 13.46 3.49 7.98
N PHE A 167 13.78 4.52 7.19
CA PHE A 167 13.05 4.83 5.96
C PHE A 167 13.93 4.63 4.73
N PHE A 168 13.49 3.78 3.82
CA PHE A 168 14.18 3.45 2.57
C PHE A 168 13.33 3.91 1.38
N PRO A 169 13.88 4.68 0.43
CA PRO A 169 13.16 5.06 -0.78
C PRO A 169 13.01 3.88 -1.76
N ASN A 170 13.77 2.81 -1.56
CA ASN A 170 13.73 1.61 -2.41
C ASN A 170 12.42 0.85 -2.23
N ARG A 171 11.92 0.27 -3.33
CA ARG A 171 10.87 -0.73 -3.28
C ARG A 171 11.38 -2.00 -2.60
N LEU A 172 10.53 -2.66 -1.82
CA LEU A 172 10.80 -4.01 -1.33
C LEU A 172 10.69 -5.00 -2.49
N SER A 173 11.68 -5.89 -2.55
CA SER A 173 11.74 -7.07 -3.40
C SER A 173 12.67 -8.07 -2.73
N ALA A 174 12.78 -9.29 -3.27
CA ALA A 174 13.77 -10.26 -2.82
C ALA A 174 15.21 -9.71 -2.83
N HIS A 175 15.55 -8.80 -3.74
CA HIS A 175 16.89 -8.20 -3.82
C HIS A 175 17.13 -7.20 -2.68
N THR A 176 16.15 -6.33 -2.43
CA THR A 176 16.26 -5.22 -1.47
C THR A 176 15.84 -5.59 -0.04
N ALA A 177 15.21 -6.75 0.18
CA ALA A 177 14.83 -7.25 1.50
C ALA A 177 15.98 -7.27 2.53
N GLN A 178 17.24 -7.34 2.07
CA GLN A 178 18.40 -7.29 2.97
C GLN A 178 18.53 -5.95 3.71
N LEU A 179 17.95 -4.86 3.19
CA LEU A 179 17.96 -3.55 3.85
C LEU A 179 17.22 -3.57 5.20
N ALA A 180 16.29 -4.51 5.39
CA ALA A 180 15.55 -4.71 6.63
C ALA A 180 16.23 -5.69 7.60
N ALA A 181 17.51 -5.99 7.42
CA ALA A 181 18.19 -6.93 8.31
C ALA A 181 18.23 -6.43 9.75
N GLY A 182 17.78 -7.28 10.68
CA GLY A 182 17.61 -6.92 12.09
C GLY A 182 16.36 -6.09 12.39
N CYS A 183 15.51 -5.81 11.40
CA CYS A 183 14.21 -5.17 11.60
C CYS A 183 13.15 -6.21 11.89
N GLU A 184 12.51 -6.08 13.05
CA GLU A 184 11.42 -6.94 13.49
C GLU A 184 10.13 -6.62 12.71
N GLY A 185 9.89 -5.34 12.43
CA GLY A 185 8.76 -4.88 11.62
C GLY A 185 9.20 -4.39 10.24
N VAL A 186 8.42 -4.70 9.22
CA VAL A 186 8.59 -4.15 7.87
C VAL A 186 7.28 -3.50 7.42
N VAL A 187 7.35 -2.27 6.96
CA VAL A 187 6.23 -1.47 6.45
C VAL A 187 6.42 -1.29 4.95
N ILE A 188 5.40 -1.65 4.17
CA ILE A 188 5.42 -1.57 2.71
C ILE A 188 4.21 -0.81 2.17
N PHE A 189 4.22 -0.55 0.86
CA PHE A 189 3.18 0.14 0.11
C PHE A 189 2.78 -0.62 -1.16
N VAL A 190 1.87 -0.04 -1.95
CA VAL A 190 1.18 -0.75 -3.04
C VAL A 190 2.09 -1.27 -4.16
N ASN A 191 3.29 -0.70 -4.34
CA ASN A 191 4.22 -1.11 -5.41
C ASN A 191 5.39 -1.95 -4.92
N ASP A 192 5.41 -2.28 -3.64
CA ASP A 192 6.39 -3.22 -3.08
C ASP A 192 6.04 -4.66 -3.46
N THR A 193 6.98 -5.58 -3.35
CA THR A 193 6.77 -7.01 -3.63
C THR A 193 7.17 -7.84 -2.41
N ALA A 194 6.17 -8.45 -1.76
CA ALA A 194 6.33 -9.36 -0.65
C ALA A 194 5.91 -10.78 -1.08
N ASP A 195 6.55 -11.28 -2.13
CA ASP A 195 6.42 -12.66 -2.61
C ASP A 195 7.16 -13.67 -1.71
N GLU A 196 7.09 -14.96 -2.04
CA GLU A 196 7.78 -16.01 -1.29
C GLU A 196 9.27 -15.70 -1.03
N ALA A 197 9.99 -15.28 -2.09
CA ALA A 197 11.42 -15.04 -2.02
C ALA A 197 11.75 -13.85 -1.09
N ALA A 198 10.98 -12.77 -1.17
CA ALA A 198 11.11 -11.62 -0.29
C ALA A 198 10.76 -11.98 1.16
N LEU A 199 9.62 -12.62 1.40
CA LEU A 199 9.15 -12.96 2.75
C LEU A 199 10.09 -13.91 3.48
N ARG A 200 10.58 -14.97 2.81
CA ARG A 200 11.55 -15.90 3.41
C ARG A 200 12.85 -15.19 3.76
N LYS A 201 13.32 -14.27 2.92
CA LYS A 201 14.53 -13.49 3.17
C LYS A 201 14.34 -12.49 4.32
N LEU A 202 13.19 -11.84 4.41
CA LEU A 202 12.84 -10.98 5.54
C LEU A 202 12.82 -11.78 6.85
N HIS A 203 12.12 -12.92 6.86
CA HIS A 203 12.01 -13.80 8.03
C HIS A 203 13.37 -14.30 8.52
N ALA A 204 14.22 -14.76 7.59
CA ALA A 204 15.58 -15.20 7.89
C ALA A 204 16.46 -14.10 8.49
N ASN A 205 16.17 -12.84 8.17
CA ASN A 205 16.88 -11.66 8.65
C ASN A 205 16.24 -10.99 9.89
N GLY A 206 15.22 -11.62 10.49
CA GLY A 206 14.66 -11.19 11.78
C GLY A 206 13.28 -10.54 11.72
N THR A 207 12.69 -10.36 10.53
CA THR A 207 11.34 -9.80 10.41
C THR A 207 10.30 -10.78 10.94
N ARG A 208 9.35 -10.26 11.73
CA ARG A 208 8.26 -11.00 12.36
C ARG A 208 6.89 -10.37 12.14
N ALA A 209 6.81 -9.14 11.63
CA ALA A 209 5.54 -8.54 11.24
C ALA A 209 5.66 -7.74 9.93
N LEU A 210 4.59 -7.79 9.12
CA LEU A 210 4.45 -7.00 7.92
C LEU A 210 3.27 -6.03 8.06
N PHE A 211 3.51 -4.75 7.77
CA PHE A 211 2.51 -3.69 7.83
C PHE A 211 2.34 -3.08 6.44
N LEU A 212 1.11 -2.85 6.01
CA LEU A 212 0.78 -2.24 4.72
C LEU A 212 0.23 -0.85 4.96
N ARG A 213 0.74 0.15 4.23
CA ARG A 213 0.20 1.52 4.20
C ARG A 213 -0.95 1.69 3.20
N CYS A 214 -1.50 0.58 2.69
CA CYS A 214 -2.55 0.54 1.68
C CYS A 214 -3.61 -0.51 2.01
N ALA A 215 -4.75 -0.43 1.33
CA ALA A 215 -5.86 -1.36 1.50
C ALA A 215 -5.65 -2.67 0.71
N GLY A 216 -5.07 -2.56 -0.49
CA GLY A 216 -4.73 -3.71 -1.34
C GLY A 216 -3.55 -4.49 -0.77
N PHE A 217 -3.56 -5.81 -0.99
CA PHE A 217 -2.55 -6.75 -0.49
C PHE A 217 -2.15 -7.80 -1.54
N ASP A 218 -2.48 -7.57 -2.81
CA ASP A 218 -2.21 -8.51 -3.91
C ASP A 218 -0.72 -8.79 -4.12
N MET A 219 0.14 -7.86 -3.66
CA MET A 219 1.59 -7.97 -3.70
C MET A 219 2.19 -8.82 -2.57
N VAL A 220 1.36 -9.39 -1.69
CA VAL A 220 1.79 -10.19 -0.54
C VAL A 220 1.38 -11.64 -0.73
N ASP A 221 2.34 -12.55 -0.65
CA ASP A 221 2.04 -13.98 -0.56
C ASP A 221 1.55 -14.34 0.86
N LEU A 222 0.24 -14.23 1.06
CA LEU A 222 -0.40 -14.51 2.35
C LEU A 222 -0.27 -15.97 2.80
N ALA A 223 -0.06 -16.91 1.88
CA ALA A 223 0.13 -18.30 2.24
C ALA A 223 1.51 -18.49 2.88
N VAL A 224 2.54 -17.91 2.28
CA VAL A 224 3.90 -17.93 2.82
C VAL A 224 4.00 -17.08 4.09
N ALA A 225 3.37 -15.90 4.15
CA ALA A 225 3.35 -15.09 5.37
C ALA A 225 2.77 -15.88 6.55
N LYS A 226 1.68 -16.62 6.33
CA LYS A 226 1.08 -17.50 7.34
C LYS A 226 1.96 -18.69 7.70
N GLU A 227 2.65 -19.30 6.73
CA GLU A 227 3.62 -20.38 6.98
C GLU A 227 4.75 -19.91 7.91
N LEU A 228 5.20 -18.67 7.71
CA LEU A 228 6.30 -18.04 8.46
C LEU A 228 5.86 -17.36 9.77
N ASP A 229 4.58 -17.47 10.14
CA ASP A 229 3.99 -16.80 11.31
C ASP A 229 4.21 -15.26 11.30
N ILE A 230 4.16 -14.66 10.11
CA ILE A 230 4.23 -13.20 9.90
C ILE A 230 2.80 -12.67 9.79
N PRO A 231 2.24 -12.02 10.84
CA PRO A 231 1.00 -11.28 10.71
C PRO A 231 1.16 -10.16 9.67
N VAL A 232 0.13 -9.98 8.85
CA VAL A 232 0.04 -8.93 7.84
C VAL A 232 -1.07 -7.98 8.22
N LEU A 233 -0.75 -6.76 8.61
CA LEU A 233 -1.74 -5.75 9.01
C LEU A 233 -1.81 -4.61 8.00
N ARG A 234 -3.01 -4.24 7.56
CA ARG A 234 -3.22 -3.24 6.50
C ARG A 234 -3.82 -1.93 6.99
N VAL A 235 -3.86 -0.93 6.11
CA VAL A 235 -4.71 0.26 6.26
C VAL A 235 -5.94 0.10 5.35
N PRO A 236 -7.10 -0.34 5.86
CA PRO A 236 -8.23 -0.71 5.02
C PRO A 236 -8.96 0.49 4.38
N ALA A 237 -8.88 1.66 5.01
CA ALA A 237 -9.47 2.90 4.55
C ALA A 237 -8.65 4.09 5.06
N TYR A 238 -8.64 5.18 4.29
CA TYR A 238 -7.85 6.38 4.54
C TYR A 238 -8.57 7.69 4.13
N SER A 239 -9.87 7.60 3.85
CA SER A 239 -10.76 8.72 3.52
C SER A 239 -11.61 9.14 4.72
#